data_AF-A0A938M4D6-F1
#
_entry.id   AF-A0A938M4D6-F1
#
_cell.length_a   1.000
_cell.length_b   1.000
_cell.length_c   1.000
_cell.angle_alpha   90.00
_cell.angle_beta   90.00
_cell.angle_gamma   90.00
#
_symmetry.space_group_name_H-M   'P 1'
#
loop_
_entity.id
_entity.type
_entity.pdbx_description
1 polymer ?
#
loop_
_entity_poly.entity_id
_entity_poly.type
_entity_poly.pdbx_seq_one_letter_code
_entity_poly.pdbx_strand_id
1 'polypeptide(L)'
;GMKMKRARDARGFGAAGSLGVKATGGLVGVLFMRSYDRAERIYAAMASRGFDGHVRTLSHLRFGSADVAFTVVFLGYAFAVWALLGLMGGG
;
A
#
# COMPACT_ATOMS: atom_id res chain seq x y z
N GLY A 1 18.88 25.57 1.55
CA GLY A 1 17.87 25.06 0.60
C GLY A 1 16.44 25.26 1.08
N MET A 2 15.95 26.50 1.14
CA MET A 2 14.61 26.83 1.67
C MET A 2 13.46 26.51 0.69
N LYS A 3 13.74 26.46 -0.62
CA LYS A 3 12.73 26.16 -1.66
C LYS A 3 12.23 24.71 -1.60
N MET A 4 13.13 23.77 -1.29
CA MET A 4 12.83 22.33 -1.20
C MET A 4 11.95 22.00 0.02
N LYS A 5 12.16 22.71 1.14
CA LYS A 5 11.38 22.52 2.37
C LYS A 5 9.95 23.04 2.22
N ARG A 6 9.79 24.23 1.62
CA ARG A 6 8.47 24.79 1.24
C ARG A 6 7.70 23.91 0.25
N ALA A 7 8.39 23.30 -0.72
CA ALA A 7 7.77 22.37 -1.66
C ALA A 7 7.31 21.06 -0.99
N ARG A 8 8.01 20.61 0.06
CA ARG A 8 7.59 19.48 0.90
C ARG A 8 6.40 19.83 1.80
N ASP A 9 6.40 21.02 2.40
CA ASP A 9 5.32 21.48 3.27
C ASP A 9 4.02 21.74 2.49
N ALA A 10 4.13 22.26 1.26
CA ALA A 10 2.98 22.44 0.36
C ALA A 10 2.38 21.12 -0.14
N ARG A 11 3.11 19.99 -0.04
CA ARG A 11 2.67 18.65 -0.45
C ARG A 11 2.15 17.79 0.72
N GLY A 12 2.00 18.36 1.92
CA GLY A 12 1.24 17.72 3.01
C GLY A 12 2.03 16.79 3.94
N PHE A 13 3.37 16.87 3.97
CA PHE A 13 4.21 16.06 4.87
C PHE A 13 5.12 16.93 5.75
N GLY A 14 4.51 17.78 6.58
CA GLY A 14 5.26 18.73 7.43
C GLY A 14 4.74 18.91 8.86
N ALA A 15 3.71 18.19 9.30
CA ALA A 15 3.17 18.35 10.65
C ALA A 15 3.40 17.10 11.49
N ALA A 16 4.56 17.00 12.13
CA ALA A 16 4.73 16.09 13.25
C ALA A 16 3.80 16.57 14.39
N GLY A 17 2.74 15.80 14.70
CA GLY A 17 1.78 16.09 15.77
C GLY A 17 0.30 16.08 15.32
N SER A 18 -0.59 16.57 16.18
CA SER A 18 -2.06 16.56 15.98
C SER A 18 -2.55 17.31 14.72
N LEU A 19 -1.77 18.29 14.23
CA LEU A 19 -2.05 18.96 12.94
C LEU A 19 -1.89 18.01 11.74
N GLY A 20 -0.96 17.05 11.81
CA GLY A 20 -0.75 16.06 10.74
C GLY A 20 -1.94 15.11 10.60
N VAL A 21 -2.57 14.75 11.72
CA VAL A 21 -3.77 13.90 11.74
C VAL A 21 -4.95 14.61 11.08
N LYS A 22 -5.18 15.89 11.38
CA LYS A 22 -6.23 16.69 10.75
C LYS A 22 -6.02 16.89 9.24
N ALA A 23 -4.78 17.21 8.83
CA ALA A 23 -4.45 17.35 7.41
C ALA A 23 -4.62 16.03 6.64
N THR A 24 -4.18 14.91 7.23
CA THR A 24 -4.35 13.57 6.65
C THR A 24 -5.83 13.19 6.57
N GLY A 25 -6.63 13.51 7.59
CA GLY A 25 -8.08 13.25 7.58
C GLY A 25 -8.80 13.94 6.41
N GLY A 26 -8.46 15.20 6.12
CA GLY A 26 -9.02 15.91 4.96
C GLY A 26 -8.61 15.27 3.62
N LEU A 27 -7.36 14.86 3.48
CA LEU A 27 -6.87 14.15 2.30
C LEU A 27 -7.57 12.80 2.11
N VAL A 28 -7.75 12.03 3.20
CA VAL A 28 -8.47 10.75 3.19
C VAL A 28 -9.93 10.96 2.79
N GLY A 29 -10.60 11.97 3.34
CA GLY A 29 -11.99 12.28 2.98
C GLY A 29 -12.16 12.62 1.50
N VAL A 30 -11.30 13.49 0.96
CA VAL A 30 -11.32 13.84 -0.47
C VAL A 30 -11.00 12.63 -1.35
N LEU A 31 -10.02 11.82 -0.97
CA LEU A 31 -9.67 10.60 -1.69
C LEU A 31 -10.84 9.62 -1.71
N PHE A 32 -11.50 9.42 -0.57
CA PHE A 32 -12.65 8.54 -0.42
C PHE A 32 -13.82 8.98 -1.31
N MET A 33 -14.20 10.27 -1.26
CA MET A 33 -15.28 10.78 -2.09
C MET A 33 -14.97 10.64 -3.58
N ARG A 34 -13.73 10.92 -4.00
CA ARG A 34 -13.30 10.78 -5.41
C ARG A 34 -13.24 9.32 -5.87
N SER A 35 -12.74 8.41 -5.03
CA SER A 35 -12.70 6.99 -5.39
C SER A 35 -14.11 6.40 -5.47
N TYR A 36 -15.02 6.86 -4.62
CA TYR A 36 -16.43 6.46 -4.63
C TYR A 36 -17.16 6.90 -5.90
N ASP A 37 -17.11 8.18 -6.29
CA ASP A 37 -17.74 8.68 -7.54
C ASP A 37 -17.20 7.92 -8.77
N ARG A 38 -15.88 7.66 -8.80
CA ARG A 38 -15.28 6.85 -9.86
C ARG A 38 -15.81 5.41 -9.83
N ALA A 39 -15.94 4.79 -8.67
CA ALA A 39 -16.45 3.43 -8.53
C ALA A 39 -17.89 3.33 -9.02
N GLU A 40 -18.74 4.31 -8.72
CA GLU A 40 -20.13 4.37 -9.18
C GLU A 40 -20.21 4.46 -10.70
N ARG A 41 -19.43 5.34 -11.33
CA ARG A 41 -19.36 5.44 -12.81
C ARG A 41 -18.92 4.13 -13.45
N ILE A 42 -17.93 3.47 -12.87
CA ILE A 42 -17.46 2.16 -13.36
C ILE A 42 -18.56 1.12 -13.17
N TYR A 43 -19.21 1.08 -12.01
CA TYR A 43 -20.31 0.16 -11.71
C TYR A 43 -21.48 0.33 -12.68
N ALA A 44 -21.89 1.56 -12.98
CA ALA A 44 -22.93 1.83 -13.96
C ALA A 44 -22.53 1.31 -15.37
N ALA A 45 -21.27 1.47 -15.76
CA ALA A 45 -20.75 0.92 -17.01
C ALA A 45 -20.64 -0.61 -17.01
N MET A 46 -20.41 -1.24 -15.85
CA MET A 46 -20.46 -2.69 -15.70
C MET A 46 -21.90 -3.20 -15.82
N ALA A 47 -22.84 -2.56 -15.12
CA ALA A 47 -24.27 -2.89 -15.15
C ALA A 47 -24.84 -2.81 -16.57
N SER A 48 -24.49 -1.78 -17.35
CA SER A 48 -24.95 -1.66 -18.74
C SER A 48 -24.40 -2.74 -19.69
N ARG A 49 -23.27 -3.37 -19.32
CA ARG A 49 -22.67 -4.51 -20.04
C ARG A 49 -23.23 -5.86 -19.57
N GLY A 50 -24.19 -5.88 -18.64
CA GLY A 50 -24.80 -7.10 -18.12
C GLY A 50 -24.05 -7.71 -16.93
N PHE A 51 -23.41 -6.89 -16.08
CA PHE A 51 -22.75 -7.38 -14.87
C PHE A 51 -23.75 -8.04 -13.90
N ASP A 52 -23.45 -9.27 -13.51
CA ASP A 52 -24.26 -10.19 -12.70
C ASP A 52 -23.98 -10.07 -11.18
N GLY A 53 -23.31 -9.00 -10.76
CA GLY A 53 -22.90 -8.80 -9.37
C GLY A 53 -21.63 -9.56 -8.98
N HIS A 54 -21.09 -10.43 -9.85
CA HIS A 54 -19.92 -11.24 -9.53
C HIS A 54 -18.66 -10.66 -10.18
N VAL A 55 -17.75 -10.15 -9.36
CA VAL A 55 -16.45 -9.65 -9.83
C VAL A 55 -15.59 -10.83 -10.28
N ARG A 56 -15.57 -11.11 -11.58
CA ARG A 56 -14.68 -12.12 -12.18
C ARG A 56 -13.31 -11.48 -12.39
N THR A 57 -12.40 -11.63 -11.44
CA THR A 57 -11.02 -11.16 -11.57
C THR A 57 -10.30 -11.96 -12.65
N LEU A 58 -9.90 -11.30 -13.74
CA LEU A 58 -9.18 -11.90 -14.88
C LEU A 58 -7.83 -12.52 -14.47
N SER A 59 -7.25 -12.09 -13.35
CA SER A 59 -6.07 -12.68 -12.75
C SER A 59 -6.48 -13.53 -11.55
N HIS A 60 -6.50 -14.85 -11.72
CA HIS A 60 -6.24 -15.72 -10.59
C HIS A 60 -4.82 -15.39 -10.10
N LEU A 61 -4.67 -14.80 -8.91
CA LEU A 61 -3.39 -14.80 -8.21
C LEU A 61 -3.05 -16.27 -7.96
N ARG A 62 -2.35 -16.88 -8.93
CA ARG A 62 -1.80 -18.21 -8.79
C ARG A 62 -0.64 -18.05 -7.84
N PHE A 63 -0.85 -18.42 -6.57
CA PHE A 63 0.24 -18.74 -5.65
C PHE A 63 1.12 -19.76 -6.37
N GLY A 64 2.20 -19.28 -6.96
CA GLY A 64 3.08 -20.08 -7.77
C GLY A 64 4.13 -20.73 -6.89
N SER A 65 4.80 -21.76 -7.41
CA SER A 65 6.05 -22.26 -6.81
C SER A 65 7.08 -21.14 -6.62
N ALA A 66 7.00 -20.06 -7.41
CA ALA A 66 7.81 -18.85 -7.25
C ALA A 66 7.56 -18.11 -5.93
N ASP A 67 6.32 -18.00 -5.45
CA ASP A 67 6.00 -17.37 -4.16
C ASP A 67 6.53 -18.21 -2.99
N VAL A 68 6.42 -19.54 -3.09
CA VAL A 68 6.96 -20.46 -2.08
C VAL A 68 8.48 -20.40 -2.07
N ALA A 69 9.13 -20.43 -3.23
CA ALA A 69 10.59 -20.32 -3.33
C ALA A 69 11.08 -18.97 -2.75
N PHE A 70 10.39 -17.87 -3.09
CA PHE A 70 10.72 -16.55 -2.55
C PHE A 70 10.58 -16.50 -1.03
N THR A 71 9.50 -17.09 -0.49
CA THR A 71 9.25 -17.15 0.96
C THR A 71 10.30 -17.98 1.68
N VAL A 72 10.68 -19.15 1.12
CA VAL A 72 11.70 -20.04 1.70
C VAL A 72 13.07 -19.37 1.69
N VAL A 73 13.45 -18.73 0.59
CA VAL A 73 14.73 -17.99 0.49
C VAL A 73 14.76 -16.83 1.49
N PHE A 74 13.66 -16.07 1.61
CA PHE A 74 13.59 -14.95 2.54
C PHE A 74 13.70 -15.38 4.01
N LEU A 75 12.96 -16.42 4.41
CA LEU A 75 13.03 -16.97 5.77
C LEU A 75 14.41 -17.57 6.07
N GLY A 76 15.00 -18.29 5.11
CA GLY A 76 16.36 -18.81 5.23
C GLY A 76 17.40 -17.70 5.41
N TYR A 77 17.29 -16.61 4.63
CA TYR A 77 18.15 -15.45 4.78
C TYR A 77 17.98 -14.77 6.15
N ALA A 78 16.74 -14.53 6.58
CA ALA A 78 16.45 -13.93 7.87
C ALA A 78 16.99 -14.77 9.03
N PHE A 79 16.83 -16.09 8.96
CA PHE A 79 17.36 -17.02 9.96
C PHE A 79 18.90 -17.04 9.97
N ALA A 80 19.54 -17.07 8.80
CA ALA A 80 20.99 -17.03 8.68
C ALA A 80 21.57 -15.73 9.25
N VAL A 81 20.94 -14.59 8.98
CA VAL A 81 21.33 -13.29 9.55
C VAL A 81 21.13 -13.28 11.06
N TRP A 82 20.00 -13.79 11.57
CA TRP A 82 19.76 -13.88 13.01
C TRP A 82 20.79 -14.77 13.72
N ALA A 83 21.11 -15.94 13.16
CA ALA A 83 22.13 -16.83 13.68
C ALA A 83 23.52 -16.20 13.66
N LEU A 84 23.89 -15.51 12.58
CA LEU A 84 25.17 -14.80 12.46
C LEU A 84 25.29 -13.67 13.49
N LEU A 85 24.23 -12.89 13.70
CA LEU A 85 24.19 -11.84 14.73
C LEU A 85 24.24 -12.43 16.14
N GLY A 86 23.57 -13.55 16.39
CA GLY A 86 23.65 -14.27 17.66
C GLY A 86 25.05 -14.79 17.98
N LEU A 87 25.78 -15.25 16.96
CA LEU A 87 27.16 -15.69 17.10
C LEU A 87 28.14 -14.53 17.32
N MET A 88 27.86 -13.34 16.78
CA MET A 88 28.68 -12.13 17.00
C MET A 88 28.35 -11.39 18.31
N GLY A 89 27.16 -11.57 18.88
CA GLY A 89 26.72 -10.92 20.12
C GLY A 89 27.02 -11.71 21.40
N GLY A 90 27.57 -12.94 21.29
CA GLY A 90 27.90 -13.82 22.41
C GLY A 90 29.35 -13.74 22.89
N GLY A 91 29.97 -12.56 22.85
CA GLY A 91 31.33 -12.29 23.35
C GLY A 91 31.33 -11.37 24.56
#